data_AF-A0A2P2IIT2-F1
#
_entry.id   AF-A0A2P2IIT2-F1
#
_cell.length_a   1.000
_cell.length_b   1.000
_cell.length_c   1.000
_cell.angle_alpha   90.00
_cell.angle_beta   90.00
_cell.angle_gamma   90.00
#
_symmetry.space_group_name_H-M   'P 1'
#
loop_
_entity.id
_entity.type
_entity.pdbx_description
1 polymer ?
#
loop_
_entity_poly.entity_id
_entity_poly.type
_entity_poly.pdbx_seq_one_letter_code
_entity_poly.pdbx_strand_id
1 'polypeptide(L)'
;MEVTRRLDADKSKWFKLPWEERMKSAHQQGTLVLLRNLDPSCTSAEVEDIVQHAFKQSCMARMVQRAAISSPHFGQAFVIFRTRQAAEMAVMKLNNGCLLLSNERPLVGGIASPSFPQKQSTFFGHLNISKTRLQMQRGMKEAVSTSHCSQPNTVEYDMAMEWCLLQERSDIEWKKLYKQQGEELRKLRSTLKSK
;
A
#
# COMPACT_ATOMS: atom_id res chain seq x y z
N MET A 1 -1.58 -39.34 -6.40
CA MET A 1 -0.50 -38.68 -7.16
C MET A 1 0.16 -37.68 -6.22
N GLU A 2 1.39 -37.98 -5.80
CA GLU A 2 2.13 -37.20 -4.80
C GLU A 2 2.69 -35.91 -5.40
N VAL A 3 2.39 -34.80 -4.74
CA VAL A 3 2.89 -33.46 -5.09
C VAL A 3 4.29 -33.32 -4.51
N THR A 4 5.30 -33.45 -5.37
CA THR A 4 6.70 -33.27 -5.00
C THR A 4 6.96 -31.79 -4.70
N ARG A 5 7.06 -31.43 -3.41
CA ARG A 5 7.54 -30.12 -2.97
C ARG A 5 8.95 -29.89 -3.50
N ARG A 6 9.14 -28.89 -4.36
CA ARG A 6 10.49 -28.44 -4.73
C ARG A 6 11.06 -27.52 -3.64
N LEU A 7 12.17 -27.97 -3.07
CA LEU A 7 13.09 -27.16 -2.27
C LEU A 7 13.94 -26.32 -3.23
N ASP A 8 13.59 -25.04 -3.41
CA ASP A 8 14.55 -24.11 -3.99
C ASP A 8 15.48 -23.60 -2.87
N ALA A 9 16.69 -24.15 -2.88
CA ALA A 9 17.73 -23.91 -1.91
C ALA A 9 18.42 -22.58 -2.20
N ASP A 10 17.85 -21.47 -1.71
CA ASP A 10 18.60 -20.23 -1.55
C ASP A 10 19.48 -20.33 -0.29
N LYS A 11 20.74 -20.70 -0.50
CA LYS A 11 21.78 -20.98 0.52
C LYS A 11 22.40 -19.72 1.14
N SER A 12 21.73 -18.57 1.10
CA SER A 12 22.21 -17.30 1.69
C SER A 12 21.35 -16.84 2.87
N LYS A 13 21.13 -17.73 3.85
CA LYS A 13 20.27 -17.45 5.02
C LYS A 13 20.88 -16.47 6.04
N TRP A 14 22.15 -16.06 5.90
CA TRP A 14 22.83 -15.32 6.97
C TRP A 14 22.45 -13.84 7.05
N PHE A 15 22.00 -13.20 5.96
CA PHE A 15 21.58 -11.79 5.97
C PHE A 15 20.46 -11.53 4.96
N LYS A 16 19.21 -11.81 5.34
CA LYS A 16 18.06 -11.31 4.56
C LYS A 16 17.84 -9.84 4.90
N LEU A 17 18.18 -8.94 3.98
CA LEU A 17 17.88 -7.51 4.11
C LEU A 17 16.39 -7.31 4.47
N PRO A 18 16.05 -6.40 5.40
CA PRO A 18 14.67 -6.01 5.68
C PRO A 18 13.89 -5.67 4.41
N TRP A 19 12.59 -5.96 4.38
CA TRP A 19 11.76 -5.75 3.20
C TRP A 19 11.73 -4.29 2.75
N GLU A 20 11.74 -3.36 3.70
CA GLU A 20 11.71 -1.93 3.47
C GLU A 20 12.95 -1.46 2.70
N GLU A 21 14.12 -2.04 3.00
CA GLU A 21 15.36 -1.76 2.26
C GLU A 21 15.32 -2.37 0.86
N ARG A 22 14.82 -3.60 0.72
CA ARG A 22 14.61 -4.24 -0.59
C ARG A 22 13.66 -3.42 -1.47
N MET A 23 12.58 -2.90 -0.89
CA MET A 23 11.62 -2.05 -1.59
C MET A 23 12.27 -0.74 -2.06
N LYS A 24 13.12 -0.11 -1.23
CA LYS A 24 13.87 1.09 -1.62
C LYS A 24 14.80 0.83 -2.80
N SER A 25 15.60 -0.23 -2.71
CA SER A 25 16.50 -0.62 -3.80
C SER A 25 15.74 -0.96 -5.08
N ALA A 26 14.66 -1.73 -4.97
CA ALA A 26 13.81 -2.09 -6.11
C ALA A 26 13.15 -0.87 -6.76
N HIS A 27 12.70 0.10 -5.96
CA HIS A 27 12.17 1.36 -6.47
C HIS A 27 13.24 2.15 -7.23
N GLN A 28 14.45 2.29 -6.68
CA GLN A 28 15.57 2.96 -7.35
C GLN A 28 15.98 2.26 -8.66
N GLN A 29 15.92 0.93 -8.70
CA GLN A 29 16.23 0.12 -9.86
C GLN A 29 15.09 0.06 -10.89
N GLY A 30 13.90 0.57 -10.55
CA GLY A 30 12.71 0.49 -11.41
C GLY A 30 12.11 -0.92 -11.52
N THR A 31 12.37 -1.80 -10.55
CA THR A 31 11.88 -3.19 -10.53
C THR A 31 10.67 -3.39 -9.61
N LEU A 32 10.24 -2.34 -8.92
CA LEU A 32 9.10 -2.36 -8.00
C LEU A 32 7.78 -2.00 -8.69
N VAL A 33 6.80 -2.89 -8.59
CA VAL A 33 5.44 -2.73 -9.13
C VAL A 33 4.44 -2.81 -7.99
N LEU A 34 3.39 -1.98 -8.05
CA LEU A 34 2.24 -2.05 -7.15
C LEU A 34 1.07 -2.67 -7.90
N LEU A 35 0.62 -3.83 -7.43
CA LEU A 35 -0.60 -4.49 -7.88
C LEU A 35 -1.78 -4.08 -6.99
N ARG A 36 -2.95 -3.91 -7.60
CA ARG A 36 -4.20 -3.45 -7.00
C ARG A 36 -5.38 -4.31 -7.48
N ASN A 37 -6.52 -4.17 -6.80
CA ASN A 37 -7.74 -4.96 -7.05
C ASN A 37 -7.53 -6.48 -6.80
N LEU A 38 -6.57 -6.83 -5.95
CA LEU A 38 -6.40 -8.19 -5.46
C LEU A 38 -7.54 -8.53 -4.50
N ASP A 39 -7.74 -9.82 -4.25
CA ASP A 39 -8.54 -10.23 -3.10
C ASP A 39 -7.84 -9.80 -1.81
N PRO A 40 -8.52 -9.10 -0.88
CA PRO A 40 -7.95 -8.79 0.42
C PRO A 40 -7.50 -10.02 1.22
N SER A 41 -8.07 -11.21 0.96
CA SER A 41 -7.62 -12.46 1.61
C SER A 41 -6.42 -13.11 0.92
N CYS A 42 -5.95 -12.56 -0.20
CA CYS A 42 -4.85 -13.11 -0.97
C CYS A 42 -3.54 -13.05 -0.17
N THR A 43 -2.74 -14.10 -0.25
CA THR A 43 -1.43 -14.17 0.40
C THR A 43 -0.32 -13.71 -0.54
N SER A 44 0.82 -13.29 0.02
CA SER A 44 1.98 -12.91 -0.81
C SER A 44 2.44 -14.05 -1.75
N ALA A 45 2.35 -15.31 -1.31
CA ALA A 45 2.73 -16.46 -2.13
C ALA A 45 1.78 -16.66 -3.32
N GLU A 46 0.47 -16.44 -3.13
CA GLU A 46 -0.50 -16.47 -4.24
C GLU A 46 -0.25 -15.34 -5.23
N VAL A 47 0.16 -14.15 -4.78
CA VAL A 47 0.55 -13.06 -5.68
C VAL A 47 1.79 -13.43 -6.50
N GLU A 48 2.79 -14.07 -5.89
CA GLU A 48 3.96 -14.58 -6.62
C GLU A 48 3.56 -15.61 -7.68
N ASP A 49 2.64 -16.52 -7.33
CA ASP A 49 2.11 -17.54 -8.23
C ASP A 49 1.34 -16.94 -9.41
N ILE A 50 0.48 -15.93 -9.16
CA ILE A 50 -0.22 -15.18 -10.20
C ILE A 50 0.77 -14.56 -11.18
N VAL A 51 1.81 -13.89 -10.66
CA VAL A 51 2.81 -13.23 -11.51
C VAL A 51 3.62 -14.26 -12.32
N GLN A 52 3.98 -15.38 -11.71
CA GLN A 52 4.68 -16.46 -12.37
C GLN A 52 3.86 -17.05 -13.52
N HIS A 53 2.58 -17.35 -13.30
CA HIS A 53 1.72 -17.94 -14.32
C HIS A 53 1.35 -16.93 -15.42
N ALA A 54 1.00 -15.70 -15.06
CA ALA A 54 0.52 -14.70 -16.02
C ALA A 54 1.65 -14.09 -16.87
N PHE A 55 2.80 -13.80 -16.25
CA PHE A 55 3.90 -13.08 -16.90
C PHE A 55 5.10 -13.97 -17.23
N LYS A 56 5.12 -15.22 -16.75
CA LYS A 56 6.28 -16.13 -16.86
C LYS A 56 7.54 -15.53 -16.23
N GLN A 57 7.36 -14.75 -15.16
CA GLN A 57 8.42 -14.06 -14.45
C GLN A 57 8.42 -14.46 -12.98
N SER A 58 9.61 -14.60 -12.39
CA SER A 58 9.72 -14.76 -10.94
C SER A 58 9.80 -13.41 -10.26
N CYS A 59 9.19 -13.31 -9.09
CA CYS A 59 9.16 -12.09 -8.31
C CYS A 59 9.13 -12.41 -6.82
N MET A 60 9.30 -11.38 -6.00
CA MET A 60 9.03 -11.43 -4.58
C MET A 60 7.87 -10.49 -4.28
N ALA A 61 6.83 -10.97 -3.60
CA ALA A 61 5.66 -10.17 -3.30
C ALA A 61 5.50 -9.94 -1.79
N ARG A 62 4.88 -8.80 -1.46
CA ARG A 62 4.37 -8.54 -0.12
C ARG A 62 3.03 -7.84 -0.22
N MET A 63 2.01 -8.47 0.38
CA MET A 63 0.70 -7.84 0.57
C MET A 63 0.85 -6.58 1.44
N VAL A 64 0.16 -5.51 1.03
CA VAL A 64 0.07 -4.27 1.78
C VAL A 64 -0.87 -4.50 2.96
N GLN A 65 -0.41 -4.14 4.15
CA GLN A 65 -1.24 -4.23 5.36
C GLN A 65 -2.39 -3.23 5.29
N ARG A 66 -3.56 -3.68 5.75
CA ARG A 66 -4.79 -2.87 5.75
C ARG A 66 -4.71 -1.80 6.84
N ALA A 67 -4.92 -0.53 6.47
CA ALA A 67 -5.11 0.57 7.42
C ALA A 67 -6.61 0.88 7.61
N ALA A 68 -6.95 1.67 8.63
CA ALA A 68 -8.34 2.05 8.94
C ALA A 68 -9.05 2.74 7.77
N ILE A 69 -8.30 3.47 6.94
CA ILE A 69 -8.81 4.17 5.74
C ILE A 69 -8.77 3.32 4.47
N SER A 70 -8.17 2.13 4.49
CA SER A 70 -8.05 1.27 3.32
C SER A 70 -9.36 0.58 2.99
N SER A 71 -9.68 0.47 1.70
CA SER A 71 -10.90 -0.22 1.26
C SER A 71 -10.95 -1.67 1.75
N PRO A 72 -12.07 -2.13 2.33
CA PRO A 72 -12.27 -3.54 2.68
C PRO A 72 -12.26 -4.49 1.49
N HIS A 73 -12.51 -3.98 0.29
CA HIS A 73 -12.90 -4.81 -0.85
C HIS A 73 -11.75 -5.04 -1.84
N PHE A 74 -10.64 -4.31 -1.69
CA PHE A 74 -9.54 -4.28 -2.65
C PHE A 74 -8.19 -4.45 -1.94
N GLY A 75 -7.55 -5.59 -2.18
CA GLY A 75 -6.18 -5.85 -1.77
C GLY A 75 -5.17 -5.14 -2.66
N GLN A 76 -3.99 -4.88 -2.10
CA GLN A 76 -2.84 -4.34 -2.81
C GLN A 76 -1.58 -5.12 -2.43
N ALA A 77 -0.63 -5.23 -3.35
CA ALA A 77 0.64 -5.90 -3.11
C ALA A 77 1.79 -5.17 -3.80
N PHE A 78 2.92 -5.07 -3.11
CA PHE A 78 4.18 -4.70 -3.75
C PHE A 78 4.85 -5.95 -4.31
N VAL A 79 5.31 -5.86 -5.55
CA VAL A 79 5.98 -6.92 -6.27
C VAL A 79 7.34 -6.42 -6.74
N ILE A 80 8.40 -7.13 -6.36
CA ILE A 80 9.77 -6.86 -6.78
C ILE A 80 10.13 -7.88 -7.85
N PHE A 81 10.30 -7.42 -9.08
CA PHE A 81 10.79 -8.25 -10.19
C PHE A 81 12.32 -8.37 -10.14
N ARG A 82 12.86 -9.44 -10.74
CA ARG A 82 14.30 -9.62 -10.85
C ARG A 82 14.98 -8.57 -11.74
N THR A 83 14.29 -8.11 -12.78
CA THR A 83 14.82 -7.15 -13.76
C THR A 83 13.83 -6.04 -14.03
N ARG A 84 14.35 -4.88 -14.46
CA ARG A 84 13.54 -3.73 -14.82
C ARG A 84 12.66 -4.02 -16.04
N GLN A 85 13.22 -4.71 -17.03
CA GLN A 85 12.50 -5.10 -18.23
C GLN A 85 11.31 -6.02 -17.92
N ALA A 86 11.45 -6.93 -16.93
CA ALA A 86 10.35 -7.77 -16.49
C ALA A 86 9.22 -6.96 -15.83
N ALA A 87 9.56 -5.97 -14.99
CA ALA A 87 8.59 -5.07 -14.39
C ALA A 87 7.86 -4.23 -15.45
N GLU A 88 8.58 -3.62 -16.38
CA GLU A 88 8.02 -2.82 -17.47
C GLU A 88 7.10 -3.65 -18.38
N MET A 89 7.52 -4.88 -18.74
CA MET A 89 6.71 -5.81 -19.53
C MET A 89 5.42 -6.22 -18.80
N ALA A 90 5.49 -6.50 -17.49
CA ALA A 90 4.32 -6.84 -16.69
C ALA A 90 3.33 -5.68 -16.65
N VAL A 91 3.80 -4.45 -16.39
CA VAL A 91 2.96 -3.25 -16.39
C VAL A 91 2.37 -2.98 -17.78
N MET A 92 3.16 -3.11 -18.85
CA MET A 92 2.67 -2.94 -20.22
C MET A 92 1.56 -3.95 -20.55
N LYS A 93 1.72 -5.22 -20.18
CA LYS A 93 0.70 -6.25 -20.37
C LYS A 93 -0.57 -5.98 -19.57
N LEU A 94 -0.44 -5.45 -18.35
CA LEU A 94 -1.58 -5.05 -17.53
C LEU A 94 -2.32 -3.84 -18.10
N ASN A 95 -1.60 -2.90 -18.71
CA ASN A 95 -2.20 -1.71 -19.31
C ASN A 95 -2.85 -1.99 -20.68
N ASN A 96 -2.23 -2.85 -21.48
CA ASN A 96 -2.70 -3.17 -22.84
C ASN A 96 -3.73 -4.30 -22.88
N GLY A 97 -3.81 -5.10 -21.82
CA GLY A 97 -4.71 -6.24 -21.70
C GLY A 97 -5.59 -6.18 -20.46
N CYS A 98 -6.38 -7.23 -20.25
CA CYS A 98 -7.14 -7.43 -19.03
C CYS A 98 -6.77 -8.79 -18.46
N LEU A 99 -5.93 -8.80 -17.42
CA LEU A 99 -5.61 -10.03 -16.70
C LEU A 99 -6.70 -10.29 -15.66
N LEU A 100 -7.64 -11.16 -16.00
CA LEU A 100 -8.70 -11.57 -15.09
C LEU A 100 -8.18 -12.68 -14.16
N LEU A 101 -8.26 -12.46 -12.86
CA LEU A 101 -7.94 -13.47 -11.86
C LEU A 101 -9.09 -14.49 -11.74
N SER A 102 -8.83 -15.63 -11.09
CA SER A 102 -9.82 -16.71 -10.91
C SER A 102 -11.07 -16.29 -10.16
N ASN A 103 -11.02 -15.16 -9.44
CA ASN A 103 -12.17 -14.54 -8.77
C ASN A 103 -12.89 -13.50 -9.63
N GLU A 104 -12.67 -13.52 -10.96
CA GLU A 104 -13.25 -12.63 -11.95
C GLU A 104 -12.88 -11.15 -11.75
N ARG A 105 -11.78 -10.88 -11.03
CA ARG A 105 -11.30 -9.52 -10.81
C ARG A 105 -10.19 -9.16 -11.79
N PRO A 106 -10.29 -8.02 -12.50
CA PRO A 106 -9.20 -7.56 -13.34
C PRO A 106 -8.05 -7.05 -12.47
N LEU A 107 -6.87 -7.63 -12.65
CA LEU A 107 -5.66 -7.15 -11.97
C LEU A 107 -5.22 -5.82 -12.57
N VAL A 108 -4.95 -4.84 -11.72
CA VAL A 108 -4.43 -3.54 -12.13
C VAL A 108 -3.05 -3.36 -11.53
N GLY A 109 -2.09 -2.84 -12.28
CA GLY A 109 -0.75 -2.63 -11.76
C GLY A 109 -0.02 -1.49 -12.45
N GLY A 110 0.94 -0.91 -11.72
CA GLY A 110 1.81 0.14 -12.24
C GLY A 110 3.13 0.19 -11.49
N ILE A 111 4.11 0.90 -12.05
CA ILE A 111 5.38 1.15 -11.37
C ILE A 111 5.09 1.84 -10.04
N ALA A 112 5.61 1.28 -8.96
CA ALA A 112 5.31 1.77 -7.63
C ALA A 112 6.07 3.06 -7.34
N SER A 113 5.37 4.03 -6.73
CA SER A 113 5.93 5.26 -6.18
C SER A 113 5.71 5.33 -4.66
N PRO A 114 6.32 4.41 -3.88
CA PRO A 114 6.13 4.36 -2.43
C PRO A 114 6.70 5.60 -1.75
N SER A 115 5.97 6.14 -0.77
CA SER A 115 6.49 7.14 0.15
C SER A 115 7.29 6.45 1.25
N PHE A 116 8.62 6.56 1.20
CA PHE A 116 9.45 6.06 2.29
C PHE A 116 9.47 7.10 3.42
N PRO A 117 9.13 6.74 4.66
CA PRO A 117 9.36 7.64 5.78
C PRO A 117 10.85 8.00 5.82
N GLN A 118 11.15 9.30 5.84
CA GLN A 118 12.51 9.78 6.11
C GLN A 118 12.94 9.32 7.51
N LYS A 119 14.24 9.42 7.82
CA LYS A 119 14.79 9.10 9.16
C LYS A 119 13.87 9.69 10.23
N GLN A 120 13.11 8.83 10.89
CA GLN A 120 12.30 9.25 12.03
C GLN A 120 13.26 9.68 13.14
N SER A 121 12.86 10.67 13.92
CA SER A 121 13.59 11.06 15.13
C SER A 121 13.81 9.81 15.98
N THR A 122 15.03 9.62 16.49
CA THR A 122 15.33 8.56 17.48
C THR A 122 14.59 8.78 18.80
N PHE A 123 14.07 9.98 19.03
CA PHE A 123 13.17 10.28 20.13
C PHE A 123 11.72 9.95 19.75
N PHE A 124 11.16 8.95 20.45
CA PHE A 124 9.73 8.61 20.39
C PHE A 124 8.87 9.84 20.69
N GLY A 125 7.79 10.05 19.92
CA GLY A 125 6.86 11.17 20.09
C GLY A 125 7.25 12.48 19.38
N HIS A 126 8.48 12.59 18.85
CA HIS A 126 8.89 13.77 18.09
C HIS A 126 8.73 13.53 16.59
N LEU A 127 7.76 14.20 15.96
CA LEU A 127 7.67 14.26 14.51
C LEU A 127 8.86 15.09 13.98
N ASN A 128 9.73 14.45 13.19
CA ASN A 128 10.80 15.17 12.51
C ASN A 128 10.22 15.90 11.29
N ILE A 129 9.86 17.16 11.48
CA ILE A 129 9.45 18.02 10.37
C ILE A 129 10.73 18.49 9.68
N SER A 130 10.92 18.11 8.42
CA SER A 130 12.09 18.47 7.62
C SER A 130 12.26 20.00 7.62
N LYS A 131 13.29 20.50 8.30
CA LYS A 131 13.57 21.94 8.48
C LYS A 131 13.64 22.69 7.16
N THR A 132 13.95 22.00 6.06
CA THR A 132 14.15 22.58 4.72
C THR A 132 12.92 23.28 4.14
N ARG A 133 11.69 22.91 4.52
CA ARG A 133 10.47 23.56 3.98
C ARG A 133 9.93 24.71 4.84
N LEU A 134 10.22 24.73 6.15
CA LEU A 134 9.68 25.74 7.06
C LEU A 134 10.57 26.97 7.19
N GLN A 135 11.87 26.84 6.96
CA GLN A 135 12.81 27.93 7.19
C GLN A 135 12.70 29.08 6.17
N MET A 136 12.07 28.85 5.01
CA MET A 136 11.93 29.90 4.00
C MET A 136 10.70 30.81 4.17
N GLN A 137 9.75 30.51 5.09
CA GLN A 137 8.48 31.25 5.08
C GLN A 137 8.07 31.95 6.39
N ARG A 138 8.70 31.71 7.55
CA ARG A 138 8.41 32.50 8.77
C ARG A 138 9.68 32.71 9.59
N GLY A 139 10.00 33.97 9.85
CA GLY A 139 10.93 34.34 10.91
C GLY A 139 10.45 33.68 12.22
N MET A 140 11.18 32.66 12.67
CA MET A 140 10.88 31.88 13.86
C MET A 140 11.01 32.76 15.10
N LYS A 141 9.95 33.49 15.46
CA LYS A 141 9.75 33.91 16.86
C LYS A 141 9.39 32.65 17.64
N GLU A 142 10.37 32.09 18.35
CA GLU A 142 10.26 31.29 19.58
C GLU A 142 8.97 30.47 19.83
N ALA A 143 8.45 29.77 18.83
CA ALA A 143 7.36 28.84 19.05
C ALA A 143 7.93 27.52 19.60
N VAL A 144 8.01 27.41 20.92
CA VAL A 144 8.34 26.16 21.61
C VAL A 144 7.07 25.30 21.62
N SER A 145 6.95 24.39 20.65
CA SER A 145 5.86 23.42 20.61
C SER A 145 6.23 22.22 21.49
N THR A 146 5.82 22.23 22.75
CA THR A 146 5.83 21.03 23.60
C THR A 146 4.57 20.22 23.35
N SER A 147 4.70 18.89 23.27
CA SER A 147 3.54 17.99 23.26
C SER A 147 2.69 18.20 24.51
N HIS A 148 1.44 18.64 24.37
CA HIS A 148 0.53 18.90 25.48
C HIS A 148 -0.92 18.70 25.05
N CYS A 149 -1.82 18.57 26.03
CA CYS A 149 -3.27 18.62 25.77
C CYS A 149 -3.74 20.08 25.89
N SER A 150 -4.47 20.55 24.88
CA SER A 150 -5.06 21.88 24.91
C SER A 150 -6.06 22.01 26.05
N GLN A 151 -6.12 23.20 26.65
CA GLN A 151 -7.08 23.50 27.71
C GLN A 151 -8.41 23.95 27.09
N PRO A 152 -9.57 23.60 27.65
CA PRO A 152 -10.88 23.91 27.06
C PRO A 152 -11.17 25.39 26.80
N ASN A 153 -10.40 26.29 27.41
CA ASN A 153 -10.52 27.74 27.26
C ASN A 153 -9.52 28.33 26.25
N THR A 154 -8.87 27.52 25.41
CA THR A 154 -7.93 28.00 24.39
C THR A 154 -8.48 27.82 22.98
N VAL A 155 -8.08 28.70 22.07
CA VAL A 155 -8.40 28.58 20.64
C VAL A 155 -7.87 27.27 20.03
N GLU A 156 -6.76 26.75 20.56
CA GLU A 156 -6.21 25.45 20.14
C GLU A 156 -7.19 24.31 20.44
N TYR A 157 -7.86 24.34 21.59
CA TYR A 157 -8.88 23.36 21.93
C TYR A 157 -10.07 23.45 20.98
N ASP A 158 -10.61 24.65 20.75
CA ASP A 158 -11.75 24.84 19.84
C ASP A 158 -11.42 24.35 18.42
N MET A 159 -10.25 24.73 17.89
CA MET A 159 -9.79 24.25 16.59
C MET A 159 -9.57 22.73 16.57
N ALA A 160 -9.00 22.15 17.63
CA ALA A 160 -8.81 20.70 17.72
C ALA A 160 -10.17 19.97 17.73
N MET A 161 -11.18 20.51 18.42
CA MET A 161 -12.53 19.95 18.45
C MET A 161 -13.21 20.02 17.08
N GLU A 162 -13.03 21.12 16.33
CA GLU A 162 -13.49 21.20 14.95
C GLU A 162 -12.81 20.15 14.06
N TRP A 163 -11.50 19.94 14.22
CA TRP A 163 -10.77 18.88 13.51
C TRP A 163 -11.28 17.48 13.85
N CYS A 164 -11.55 17.20 15.13
CA CYS A 164 -12.17 15.95 15.56
C CYS A 164 -13.52 15.73 14.88
N LEU A 165 -14.38 16.76 14.85
CA LEU A 165 -15.67 16.70 14.18
C LEU A 165 -15.54 16.42 12.67
N LEU A 166 -14.58 17.06 12.00
CA LEU A 166 -14.29 16.81 10.59
C LEU A 166 -13.79 15.38 10.36
N GLN A 167 -12.94 14.86 11.23
CA GLN A 167 -12.45 13.48 11.17
C GLN A 167 -13.60 12.48 11.31
N GLU A 168 -14.50 12.67 12.28
CA GLU A 168 -15.68 11.82 12.47
C GLU A 168 -16.60 11.82 11.25
N ARG A 169 -16.83 12.98 10.64
CA ARG A 169 -17.62 13.10 9.39
C ARG A 169 -16.97 12.33 8.26
N SER A 170 -15.67 12.51 8.04
CA SER A 170 -14.89 11.76 7.06
C SER A 170 -14.99 10.25 7.30
N ASP A 171 -14.87 9.80 8.54
CA ASP A 171 -14.98 8.37 8.88
C ASP A 171 -16.38 7.80 8.55
N ILE A 172 -17.44 8.58 8.79
CA ILE A 172 -18.81 8.21 8.42
C ILE A 172 -18.96 8.13 6.89
N GLU A 173 -18.42 9.11 6.17
CA GLU A 173 -18.44 9.13 4.70
C GLU A 173 -17.73 7.93 4.10
N TRP A 174 -16.52 7.61 4.57
CA TRP A 174 -15.78 6.42 4.13
C TRP A 174 -16.55 5.12 4.44
N LYS A 175 -17.15 5.00 5.62
CA LYS A 175 -17.99 3.83 5.98
C LYS A 175 -19.17 3.68 5.02
N LYS A 176 -19.88 4.78 4.70
CA LYS A 176 -21.01 4.77 3.76
C LYS A 176 -20.55 4.38 2.35
N LEU A 177 -19.46 4.98 1.86
CA LEU A 177 -18.88 4.69 0.55
C LEU A 177 -18.52 3.21 0.41
N TYR A 178 -17.82 2.65 1.40
CA TYR A 178 -17.42 1.25 1.35
C TYR A 178 -18.61 0.28 1.49
N LYS A 179 -19.64 0.65 2.24
CA LYS A 179 -20.89 -0.14 2.28
C LYS A 179 -21.54 -0.19 0.91
N GLN A 180 -21.71 0.97 0.26
CA GLN A 180 -22.31 1.06 -1.07
C GLN A 180 -21.50 0.29 -2.11
N GLN A 181 -20.17 0.47 -2.16
CA GLN A 181 -19.30 -0.31 -3.05
C GLN A 181 -19.47 -1.82 -2.85
N GLY A 182 -19.59 -2.28 -1.59
CA GLY A 182 -19.79 -3.71 -1.29
C GLY A 182 -21.15 -4.24 -1.78
N GLU A 183 -22.20 -3.41 -1.76
CA GLU A 183 -23.51 -3.76 -2.33
C GLU A 183 -23.45 -3.83 -3.87
N GLU A 184 -22.82 -2.85 -4.51
CA GLU A 184 -22.63 -2.80 -5.97
C GLU A 184 -21.79 -4.00 -6.47
N LEU A 185 -20.70 -4.34 -5.79
CA LEU A 185 -19.88 -5.51 -6.12
C LEU A 185 -20.66 -6.82 -5.98
N ARG A 186 -21.48 -6.97 -4.94
CA ARG A 186 -22.34 -8.16 -4.77
C ARG A 186 -23.37 -8.25 -5.88
N LYS A 187 -24.00 -7.13 -6.25
CA LYS A 187 -24.95 -7.07 -7.37
C LYS A 187 -24.27 -7.45 -8.68
N LEU A 188 -23.12 -6.85 -9.00
CA LEU A 188 -22.35 -7.17 -10.20
C LEU A 188 -22.00 -8.65 -10.27
N ARG A 189 -21.52 -9.24 -9.17
CA ARG A 189 -21.20 -10.66 -9.08
C ARG A 189 -22.42 -11.56 -9.32
N SER A 190 -23.60 -11.19 -8.81
CA SER A 190 -24.82 -11.96 -9.08
C SER A 190 -25.22 -11.90 -10.56
N THR A 191 -25.12 -10.73 -11.21
CA THR A 191 -25.43 -10.59 -12.63
C THR A 191 -24.46 -11.37 -13.53
N LEU A 192 -23.17 -11.43 -13.18
CA LEU A 192 -22.18 -12.20 -13.93
C LEU A 192 -22.39 -13.72 -13.82
N LYS A 193 -22.80 -14.22 -12.64
CA LYS A 193 -23.10 -15.65 -12.43
C LYS A 193 -24.39 -16.13 -13.09
N SER A 194 -25.31 -15.22 -13.40
CA SER A 194 -26.61 -15.55 -14.01
C SER A 194 -26.58 -15.53 -15.54
N LYS A 195 -25.42 -15.31 -16.16
CA LYS A 195 -25.20 -15.44 -17.61
C LYS A 195 -24.36 -16.68 -17.89
#